data_AF-C1EIX6-F1
#
_entry.id   AF-C1EIX6-F1
#
_cell.length_a   1.000
_cell.length_b   1.000
_cell.length_c   1.000
_cell.angle_alpha   90.00
_cell.angle_beta   90.00
_cell.angle_gamma   90.00
#
_symmetry.space_group_name_H-M   'P 1'
#
loop_
_entity.id
_entity.type
_entity.pdbx_description
1 polymer ?
#
loop_
_entity_poly.entity_id
_entity_poly.type
_entity_poly.pdbx_seq_one_letter_code
_entity_poly.pdbx_strand_id
1 'polypeptide(L)'
;MRAIYGDVDVKIIAVLREPVARLHAAYSHYEHYAKHFKSFDEFVNLFVDAFEECAGEHGVEGCAHRFEAYHPKYEAVFYHADQLIKTMYAVFLEGWLAMFGAENVLVLRTEDVFHSDPNVRKEQLKKALSHLGLADVTESALDAMDACDEECNADDAAMATRKYEAGDVSPETRAKLDAFFAPQLADLAAMLGDEKWRWPGYRGV
;
A
#
# COMPACT_ATOMS: atom_id res chain seq x y z
N MET A 1 8.12 -5.72 22.92
CA MET A 1 7.90 -6.91 22.09
C MET A 1 8.29 -8.21 22.80
N ARG A 2 9.54 -8.38 23.28
CA ARG A 2 9.93 -9.52 24.15
C ARG A 2 9.04 -9.73 25.38
N ALA A 3 8.53 -8.63 25.95
CA ALA A 3 7.59 -8.66 27.08
C ALA A 3 6.18 -9.19 26.73
N ILE A 4 5.82 -9.27 25.44
CA ILE A 4 4.50 -9.73 24.96
C ILE A 4 4.62 -11.09 24.24
N TYR A 5 5.68 -11.29 23.45
CA TYR A 5 5.85 -12.48 22.60
C TYR A 5 6.98 -13.43 23.04
N GLY A 6 7.68 -13.13 24.14
CA GLY A 6 8.78 -13.98 24.62
C GLY A 6 9.94 -14.05 23.61
N ASP A 7 10.41 -15.26 23.33
CA ASP A 7 11.50 -15.56 22.38
C ASP A 7 10.98 -15.87 20.95
N VAL A 8 9.75 -15.49 20.62
CA VAL A 8 9.19 -15.69 19.27
C VAL A 8 9.58 -14.52 18.37
N ASP A 9 10.31 -14.83 17.30
CA ASP A 9 10.54 -13.90 16.20
C ASP A 9 9.25 -13.76 15.37
N VAL A 10 8.67 -12.56 15.37
CA VAL A 10 7.47 -12.26 14.60
C VAL A 10 7.86 -11.95 13.16
N LYS A 11 7.38 -12.77 12.21
CA LYS A 11 7.51 -12.52 10.77
C LYS A 11 6.34 -11.69 10.26
N ILE A 12 6.64 -10.68 9.43
CA ILE A 12 5.66 -9.76 8.84
C ILE A 12 5.77 -9.82 7.34
N ILE A 13 4.63 -9.98 6.66
CA ILE A 13 4.52 -9.80 5.23
C ILE A 13 3.66 -8.57 4.97
N ALA A 14 4.25 -7.54 4.36
CA ALA A 14 3.56 -6.33 3.92
C ALA A 14 3.38 -6.37 2.41
N VAL A 15 2.14 -6.26 1.92
CA VAL A 15 1.84 -6.18 0.49
C VAL A 15 1.47 -4.74 0.15
N LEU A 16 2.33 -4.07 -0.62
CA LEU A 16 2.16 -2.68 -1.04
C LEU A 16 1.65 -2.62 -2.47
N ARG A 17 0.83 -1.62 -2.79
CA ARG A 17 0.28 -1.38 -4.13
C ARG A 17 0.75 -0.03 -4.63
N GLU A 18 0.74 0.20 -5.93
CA GLU A 18 0.96 1.54 -6.45
C GLU A 18 0.03 2.57 -5.76
N PRO A 19 0.56 3.68 -5.22
CA PRO A 19 -0.19 4.60 -4.38
C PRO A 19 -1.49 5.14 -4.98
N VAL A 20 -1.47 5.56 -6.24
CA VAL A 20 -2.64 6.15 -6.90
C VAL A 20 -3.71 5.07 -7.10
N ALA A 21 -3.31 3.89 -7.58
CA ALA A 21 -4.19 2.75 -7.75
C ALA A 21 -4.82 2.31 -6.41
N ARG A 22 -4.05 2.32 -5.33
CA ARG A 22 -4.57 2.03 -3.99
C ARG A 22 -5.64 3.04 -3.57
N LEU A 23 -5.38 4.33 -3.71
CA LEU A 23 -6.33 5.38 -3.33
C LEU A 23 -7.61 5.29 -4.15
N HIS A 24 -7.47 5.11 -5.46
CA HIS A 24 -8.61 4.99 -6.35
C HIS A 24 -9.42 3.72 -6.06
N ALA A 25 -8.76 2.60 -5.69
CA ALA A 25 -9.43 1.40 -5.21
C ALA A 25 -10.27 1.68 -3.97
N ALA A 26 -9.69 2.36 -2.97
CA ALA A 26 -10.38 2.68 -1.73
C ALA A 26 -11.61 3.58 -1.98
N TYR A 27 -11.43 4.65 -2.77
CA TYR A 27 -12.52 5.53 -3.17
C TYR A 27 -13.66 4.77 -3.87
N SER A 28 -13.32 3.87 -4.80
CA SER A 28 -14.29 3.13 -5.60
C SER A 28 -14.98 1.99 -4.84
N HIS A 29 -14.33 1.44 -3.82
CA HIS A 29 -14.79 0.25 -3.10
C HIS A 29 -15.64 0.61 -1.88
N TYR A 30 -15.23 1.62 -1.11
CA TYR A 30 -15.95 1.97 0.11
C TYR A 30 -17.05 2.99 -0.19
N GLU A 31 -18.31 2.56 -0.04
CA GLU A 31 -19.48 3.38 -0.35
C GLU A 31 -19.52 4.73 0.38
N HIS A 32 -18.93 4.84 1.57
CA HIS A 32 -18.94 6.09 2.32
C HIS A 32 -18.15 7.20 1.61
N TYR A 33 -17.13 6.87 0.81
CA TYR A 33 -16.42 7.86 0.00
C TYR A 33 -17.29 8.37 -1.13
N ALA A 34 -17.94 7.48 -1.88
CA ALA A 34 -18.84 7.86 -2.96
C ALA A 34 -20.09 8.64 -2.47
N LYS A 35 -20.50 8.45 -1.21
CA LYS A 35 -21.60 9.23 -0.59
C LYS A 35 -21.16 10.62 -0.14
N HIS A 36 -19.89 10.80 0.22
CA HIS A 36 -19.37 12.06 0.73
C HIS A 36 -18.81 12.95 -0.38
N PHE A 37 -18.06 12.37 -1.30
CA PHE A 37 -17.37 13.07 -2.38
C PHE A 37 -18.10 12.88 -3.71
N LYS A 38 -18.15 13.93 -4.52
CA LYS A 38 -18.77 13.87 -5.85
C LYS A 38 -17.83 13.30 -6.91
N SER A 39 -16.52 13.39 -6.67
CA SER A 39 -15.49 12.86 -7.57
C SER A 39 -14.24 12.43 -6.80
N PHE A 40 -13.41 11.63 -7.46
CA PHE A 40 -12.09 11.27 -6.93
C PHE A 40 -11.18 12.50 -6.78
N ASP A 41 -11.32 13.50 -7.65
CA ASP A 41 -10.55 14.75 -7.55
C ASP A 41 -10.90 15.51 -6.25
N GLU A 42 -12.18 15.55 -5.85
CA GLU A 42 -12.61 16.18 -4.58
C GLU A 42 -12.04 15.43 -3.37
N PHE A 43 -12.07 14.09 -3.42
CA PHE A 43 -11.47 13.21 -2.42
C PHE A 43 -9.96 13.48 -2.26
N VAL A 44 -9.22 13.53 -3.37
CA VAL A 44 -7.77 13.76 -3.36
C VAL A 44 -7.46 15.17 -2.86
N ASN A 45 -8.17 16.19 -3.35
CA ASN A 45 -7.91 17.57 -2.96
C ASN A 45 -8.09 17.77 -1.46
N LEU A 46 -9.21 17.32 -0.88
CA LEU A 46 -9.43 17.47 0.55
C LEU A 46 -8.33 16.79 1.38
N PHE A 47 -7.96 15.56 1.04
CA PHE A 47 -7.02 14.79 1.85
C PHE A 47 -5.60 15.30 1.70
N VAL A 48 -5.15 15.60 0.49
CA VAL A 48 -3.79 16.13 0.25
C VAL A 48 -3.65 17.51 0.87
N ASP A 49 -4.61 18.42 0.65
CA ASP A 49 -4.50 19.80 1.17
C ASP A 49 -4.49 19.82 2.70
N ALA A 50 -5.37 19.03 3.34
CA ALA A 50 -5.39 18.96 4.79
C ALA A 50 -4.13 18.30 5.37
N PHE A 51 -3.58 17.29 4.69
CA PHE A 51 -2.33 16.65 5.12
C PHE A 51 -1.13 17.58 4.95
N GLU A 52 -1.02 18.28 3.83
CA GLU A 52 0.06 19.23 3.59
C GLU A 52 0.02 20.42 4.57
N GLU A 53 -1.19 20.91 4.90
CA GLU A 53 -1.36 21.90 5.96
C GLU A 53 -0.83 21.37 7.31
N CYS A 54 -1.21 20.15 7.69
CA CYS A 54 -0.66 19.50 8.89
C CYS A 54 0.87 19.40 8.81
N ALA A 55 1.39 18.90 7.70
CA ALA A 55 2.82 18.66 7.54
C ALA A 55 3.63 19.97 7.60
N GLY A 56 3.05 21.09 7.16
CA GLY A 56 3.62 22.42 7.33
C GLY A 56 3.73 22.87 8.79
N GLU A 57 2.82 22.42 9.66
CA GLU A 57 2.77 22.78 11.08
C GLU A 57 3.55 21.80 11.98
N HIS A 58 3.52 20.51 11.66
CA HIS A 58 3.98 19.42 12.54
C HIS A 58 4.96 18.44 11.88
N GLY A 59 5.33 18.67 10.62
CA GLY A 59 6.17 17.77 9.85
C GLY A 59 5.42 16.55 9.31
N VAL A 60 5.97 15.96 8.23
CA VAL A 60 5.36 14.83 7.51
C VAL A 60 5.17 13.61 8.42
N GLU A 61 6.24 13.17 9.10
CA GLU A 61 6.20 12.02 10.02
C GLU A 61 5.23 12.28 11.19
N GLY A 62 5.27 13.49 11.75
CA GLY A 62 4.38 13.91 12.81
C GLY A 62 2.92 13.71 12.43
N CYS A 63 2.52 14.22 11.26
CA CYS A 63 1.15 14.13 10.76
C CYS A 63 0.74 12.72 10.38
N ALA A 64 1.61 11.95 9.74
CA ALA A 64 1.31 10.55 9.41
C ALA A 64 0.95 9.71 10.65
N HIS A 65 1.55 10.01 11.81
CA HIS A 65 1.28 9.27 13.05
C HIS A 65 0.19 9.85 13.94
N ARG A 66 -0.07 11.17 13.86
CA ARG A 66 -0.89 11.88 14.86
C ARG A 66 -1.85 12.92 14.25
N PHE A 67 -2.20 12.78 12.98
CA PHE A 67 -3.00 13.73 12.21
C PHE A 67 -4.20 14.28 13.01
N GLU A 68 -5.10 13.40 13.46
CA GLU A 68 -6.31 13.77 14.19
C GLU A 68 -6.04 14.38 15.59
N ALA A 69 -4.89 14.05 16.20
CA ALA A 69 -4.58 14.45 17.56
C ALA A 69 -3.99 15.86 17.67
N TYR A 70 -3.49 16.45 16.58
CA TYR A 70 -2.85 17.75 16.64
C TYR A 70 -3.83 18.91 16.80
N HIS A 71 -4.99 18.85 16.15
CA HIS A 71 -5.96 19.94 16.20
C HIS A 71 -7.37 19.46 15.79
N PRO A 72 -8.45 20.02 16.37
CA PRO A 72 -9.83 19.69 15.97
C PRO A 72 -10.14 19.86 14.48
N LYS A 73 -9.36 20.69 13.77
CA LYS A 73 -9.52 20.87 12.31
C LYS A 73 -9.11 19.62 11.52
N TYR A 74 -8.09 18.90 11.97
CA TYR A 74 -7.63 17.65 11.36
C TYR A 74 -8.52 16.47 11.77
N GLU A 75 -8.98 16.45 13.02
CA GLU A 75 -10.02 15.53 13.47
C GLU A 75 -11.31 15.68 12.64
N ALA A 76 -11.68 16.91 12.26
CA ALA A 76 -12.87 17.17 11.45
C ALA A 76 -12.75 16.76 9.98
N VAL A 77 -11.55 16.44 9.48
CA VAL A 77 -11.37 15.93 8.11
C VAL A 77 -12.08 14.58 8.01
N PHE A 78 -12.89 14.40 6.96
CA PHE A 78 -13.65 13.17 6.75
C PHE A 78 -12.72 11.94 6.76
N TYR A 79 -12.97 10.99 7.67
CA TYR A 79 -12.12 9.81 7.88
C TYR A 79 -10.63 10.13 8.11
N HIS A 80 -10.32 11.33 8.59
CA HIS A 80 -8.97 11.74 9.04
C HIS A 80 -7.87 11.51 7.99
N ALA A 81 -8.22 11.66 6.70
CA ALA A 81 -7.33 11.39 5.56
C ALA A 81 -6.70 9.98 5.59
N ASP A 82 -7.37 8.99 6.18
CA ASP A 82 -6.78 7.68 6.51
C ASP A 82 -6.23 6.94 5.29
N GLN A 83 -6.89 7.00 4.12
CA GLN A 83 -6.43 6.30 2.92
C GLN A 83 -5.16 6.92 2.35
N LEU A 84 -5.04 8.26 2.40
CA LEU A 84 -3.81 8.96 2.01
C LEU A 84 -2.67 8.56 2.95
N ILE A 85 -2.92 8.66 4.26
CA ILE A 85 -1.94 8.35 5.30
C ILE A 85 -1.49 6.89 5.21
N LYS A 86 -2.40 5.91 5.15
CA LYS A 86 -2.08 4.47 5.01
C LYS A 86 -1.24 4.14 3.77
N THR A 87 -1.20 5.02 2.78
CA THR A 87 -0.44 4.86 1.54
C THR A 87 0.97 5.45 1.63
N MET A 88 1.30 6.15 2.73
CA MET A 88 2.64 6.68 3.00
C MET A 88 3.58 5.58 3.54
N TYR A 89 3.88 4.58 2.71
CA TYR A 89 4.52 3.34 3.14
C TYR A 89 5.86 3.52 3.83
N ALA A 90 6.74 4.38 3.31
CA ALA A 90 8.07 4.60 3.86
C ALA A 90 8.01 4.99 5.35
N VAL A 91 7.09 5.90 5.70
CA VAL A 91 6.94 6.42 7.07
C VAL A 91 6.64 5.31 8.08
N PHE A 92 5.76 4.37 7.73
CA PHE A 92 5.41 3.28 8.64
C PHE A 92 6.40 2.13 8.59
N LEU A 93 6.92 1.83 7.39
CA LEU A 93 7.83 0.71 7.18
C LEU A 93 9.16 0.92 7.91
N GLU A 94 9.66 2.15 8.00
CA GLU A 94 10.85 2.47 8.79
C GLU A 94 10.71 2.00 10.24
N GLY A 95 9.59 2.33 10.88
CA GLY A 95 9.30 1.90 12.25
C GLY A 95 9.17 0.37 12.38
N TRP A 96 8.62 -0.30 11.36
CA TRP A 96 8.52 -1.76 11.36
C TRP A 96 9.90 -2.41 11.23
N LEU A 97 10.73 -1.96 10.30
CA LEU A 97 12.09 -2.49 10.13
C LEU A 97 12.93 -2.27 11.39
N ALA A 98 12.83 -1.11 12.03
CA ALA A 98 13.53 -0.82 13.26
C ALA A 98 13.05 -1.68 14.44
N MET A 99 11.75 -1.98 14.51
CA MET A 99 11.16 -2.71 15.63
C MET A 99 11.28 -4.24 15.49
N PHE A 100 11.13 -4.77 14.28
CA PHE A 100 11.08 -6.21 14.02
C PHE A 100 12.41 -6.75 13.48
N GLY A 101 13.29 -5.91 12.93
CA GLY A 101 14.46 -6.35 12.16
C GLY A 101 14.11 -6.56 10.69
N ALA A 102 15.00 -6.14 9.78
CA ALA A 102 14.74 -6.18 8.34
C ALA A 102 14.55 -7.60 7.81
N GLU A 103 15.21 -8.60 8.42
CA GLU A 103 15.07 -10.02 8.11
C GLU A 103 13.70 -10.62 8.49
N ASN A 104 12.95 -9.91 9.34
CA ASN A 104 11.63 -10.31 9.81
C ASN A 104 10.49 -9.57 9.09
N VAL A 105 10.81 -8.68 8.14
CA VAL A 105 9.81 -7.97 7.34
C VAL A 105 10.03 -8.25 5.85
N LEU A 106 9.13 -9.01 5.24
CA LEU A 106 9.06 -9.19 3.79
C LEU A 106 8.09 -8.16 3.20
N VAL A 107 8.56 -7.41 2.20
CA VAL A 107 7.72 -6.49 1.43
C VAL A 107 7.48 -7.05 0.03
N LEU A 108 6.22 -7.18 -0.36
CA LEU A 108 5.77 -7.65 -1.68
C LEU A 108 4.98 -6.55 -2.38
N ARG A 109 4.93 -6.60 -3.72
CA ARG A 109 4.06 -5.73 -4.51
C ARG A 109 2.76 -6.45 -4.87
N THR A 110 1.63 -5.78 -4.73
CA THR A 110 0.34 -6.26 -5.22
C THR A 110 0.42 -6.61 -6.71
N GLU A 111 1.13 -5.79 -7.50
CA GLU A 111 1.30 -6.02 -8.95
C GLU A 111 2.05 -7.32 -9.26
N ASP A 112 2.93 -7.79 -8.37
CA ASP A 112 3.66 -9.04 -8.54
C ASP A 112 2.88 -10.24 -7.96
N VAL A 113 2.21 -10.04 -6.81
CA VAL A 113 1.42 -11.09 -6.14
C VAL A 113 0.23 -11.52 -7.00
N PHE A 114 -0.41 -10.58 -7.68
CA PHE A 114 -1.54 -10.83 -8.57
C PHE A 114 -1.19 -10.64 -10.06
N HIS A 115 0.10 -10.77 -10.40
CA HIS A 115 0.57 -10.60 -11.78
C HIS A 115 -0.12 -11.57 -12.75
N SER A 116 -0.30 -11.21 -14.02
CA SER A 116 -0.93 -12.11 -15.00
C SER A 116 -0.07 -13.33 -15.35
N ASP A 117 1.25 -13.16 -15.39
CA ASP A 117 2.22 -14.25 -15.54
C ASP A 117 2.29 -15.12 -14.26
N PRO A 118 1.92 -16.41 -14.31
CA PRO A 118 1.97 -17.31 -13.15
C PRO A 118 3.37 -17.47 -12.58
N ASN A 119 4.43 -17.34 -13.38
CA ASN A 119 5.80 -17.45 -12.87
C ASN A 119 6.11 -16.31 -11.89
N VAL A 120 5.66 -15.09 -12.20
CA VAL A 120 5.86 -13.93 -11.31
C VAL A 120 5.13 -14.10 -9.99
N ARG A 121 3.89 -14.62 -10.02
CA ARG A 121 3.09 -14.90 -8.82
C ARG A 121 3.73 -16.00 -7.97
N LYS A 122 4.11 -17.13 -8.58
CA LYS A 122 4.77 -18.25 -7.91
C LYS A 122 6.09 -17.84 -7.27
N GLU A 123 6.85 -16.93 -7.89
CA GLU A 123 8.05 -16.36 -7.27
C GLU A 123 7.73 -15.54 -6.01
N GLN A 124 6.60 -14.81 -5.96
CA GLN A 124 6.20 -14.12 -4.72
C GLN A 124 5.77 -15.12 -3.63
N LEU A 125 5.08 -16.19 -4.01
CA LEU A 125 4.71 -17.26 -3.10
C LEU A 125 5.94 -17.96 -2.51
N LYS A 126 6.94 -18.28 -3.33
CA LYS A 126 8.23 -18.83 -2.89
C LYS A 126 8.92 -17.91 -1.86
N LYS A 127 8.94 -16.60 -2.11
CA LYS A 127 9.49 -15.62 -1.14
C LYS A 127 8.74 -15.63 0.18
N ALA A 128 7.40 -15.67 0.13
CA ALA A 128 6.57 -15.72 1.34
C ALA A 128 6.82 -17.01 2.15
N LEU A 129 6.84 -18.17 1.48
CA LEU A 129 7.12 -19.46 2.13
C LEU A 129 8.52 -19.48 2.76
N SER A 130 9.53 -19.01 2.04
CA SER A 130 10.91 -18.91 2.53
C SER A 130 11.02 -17.98 3.73
N HIS A 131 10.36 -16.81 3.68
CA HIS A 131 10.35 -15.85 4.78
C HIS A 131 9.72 -16.41 6.06
N LEU A 132 8.69 -17.22 5.92
CA LEU A 132 8.02 -17.92 7.02
C LEU A 132 8.82 -19.13 7.54
N GLY A 133 9.97 -19.46 6.93
CA GLY A 133 10.77 -20.62 7.29
C GLY A 133 10.10 -21.95 6.97
N LEU A 134 9.18 -21.97 6.00
CA LEU A 134 8.52 -23.18 5.54
C LEU A 134 9.43 -23.94 4.57
N ALA A 135 9.24 -25.26 4.51
CA ALA A 135 10.03 -26.11 3.61
C ALA A 135 9.77 -25.77 2.14
N ASP A 136 10.78 -26.00 1.30
CA ASP A 136 10.64 -25.85 -0.14
C ASP A 136 9.51 -26.76 -0.66
N VAL A 137 8.64 -26.15 -1.47
CA VAL A 137 7.49 -26.81 -2.06
C VAL A 137 7.83 -27.31 -3.47
N THR A 138 7.23 -28.44 -3.86
CA THR A 138 7.38 -28.95 -5.23
C THR A 138 6.68 -28.03 -6.22
N GLU A 139 7.12 -28.04 -7.48
CA GLU A 139 6.44 -27.28 -8.55
C GLU A 139 4.96 -27.65 -8.67
N SER A 140 4.60 -28.93 -8.49
CA SER A 140 3.20 -29.37 -8.48
C SER A 140 2.38 -28.76 -7.32
N ALA A 141 3.00 -28.54 -6.16
CA ALA A 141 2.33 -27.92 -5.02
C ALA A 141 2.17 -26.41 -5.25
N LEU A 142 3.17 -25.76 -5.86
CA LEU A 142 3.06 -24.36 -6.29
C LEU A 142 1.99 -24.16 -7.36
N ASP A 143 1.90 -25.08 -8.32
CA ASP A 143 0.83 -25.08 -9.33
C ASP A 143 -0.54 -25.17 -8.66
N ALA A 144 -0.69 -26.04 -7.66
CA ALA A 144 -1.95 -26.18 -6.90
C ALA A 144 -2.28 -24.95 -6.04
N MET A 145 -1.27 -24.31 -5.45
CA MET A 145 -1.46 -23.07 -4.66
C MET A 145 -1.76 -21.85 -5.54
N ASP A 146 -1.20 -21.78 -6.76
CA ASP A 146 -1.43 -20.71 -7.73
C ASP A 146 -2.71 -20.94 -8.56
N ALA A 147 -3.23 -22.16 -8.56
CA ALA A 147 -4.49 -22.49 -9.21
C ALA A 147 -5.64 -21.73 -8.53
N CYS A 148 -6.10 -20.68 -9.21
CA CYS A 148 -7.29 -19.93 -8.86
C CYS A 148 -8.50 -20.70 -9.42
N ASP A 149 -9.19 -21.47 -8.57
CA ASP A 149 -10.44 -22.14 -8.91
C ASP A 149 -11.67 -21.29 -8.52
N GLU A 150 -12.88 -21.87 -8.59
CA GLU A 150 -14.13 -21.19 -8.21
C GLU A 150 -14.20 -20.80 -6.72
N GLU A 151 -13.31 -21.32 -5.86
CA GLU A 151 -13.26 -21.06 -4.41
C GLU A 151 -12.27 -19.95 -4.03
N CYS A 152 -11.38 -19.55 -4.96
CA CYS A 152 -10.67 -18.29 -4.80
C CYS A 152 -11.70 -17.17 -4.72
N ASN A 153 -11.67 -16.41 -3.62
CA ASN A 153 -12.49 -15.20 -3.45
C ASN A 153 -12.16 -14.25 -4.60
N ALA A 154 -12.89 -14.37 -5.72
CA ALA A 154 -12.63 -13.66 -6.96
C ALA A 154 -12.58 -12.15 -6.71
N ASP A 155 -13.27 -11.68 -5.67
CA ASP A 155 -13.35 -10.30 -5.24
C ASP A 155 -11.99 -9.72 -4.83
N ASP A 156 -11.13 -10.44 -4.10
CA ASP A 156 -9.84 -9.89 -3.63
C ASP A 156 -8.84 -9.77 -4.78
N ALA A 157 -8.73 -10.83 -5.60
CA ALA A 157 -7.92 -10.81 -6.80
C ALA A 157 -8.47 -9.78 -7.81
N ALA A 158 -9.79 -9.70 -7.98
CA ALA A 158 -10.41 -8.70 -8.85
C ALA A 158 -10.20 -7.28 -8.33
N MET A 159 -10.24 -7.04 -7.03
CA MET A 159 -9.96 -5.73 -6.42
C MET A 159 -8.49 -5.33 -6.57
N ALA A 160 -7.57 -6.28 -6.37
CA ALA A 160 -6.14 -6.08 -6.54
C ALA A 160 -5.74 -5.83 -8.00
N THR A 161 -6.38 -6.54 -8.93
CA THR A 161 -6.15 -6.44 -10.37
C THR A 161 -7.12 -5.50 -11.09
N ARG A 162 -8.01 -4.82 -10.35
CA ARG A 162 -9.02 -3.94 -10.94
C ARG A 162 -8.31 -2.88 -11.76
N LYS A 163 -8.61 -2.90 -13.04
CA LYS A 163 -8.12 -1.96 -14.00
C LYS A 163 -8.85 -0.64 -13.85
N TYR A 164 -8.11 0.46 -13.94
CA TYR A 164 -8.68 1.79 -14.07
C TYR A 164 -8.54 2.21 -15.52
N GLU A 165 -9.62 2.71 -16.11
CA GLU A 165 -9.60 3.14 -17.50
C GLU A 165 -8.89 4.50 -17.64
N ALA A 166 -8.38 4.77 -18.84
CA ALA A 166 -7.81 6.06 -19.17
C ALA A 166 -8.91 7.14 -19.06
N GLY A 167 -8.89 7.91 -17.96
CA GLY A 167 -9.91 8.91 -17.64
C GLY A 167 -10.45 8.82 -16.22
N ASP A 168 -10.25 7.71 -15.52
CA ASP A 168 -10.71 7.52 -14.13
C ASP A 168 -10.03 8.48 -13.15
N VAL A 169 -8.79 8.87 -13.45
CA VAL A 169 -8.04 9.89 -12.70
C VAL A 169 -7.66 11.01 -13.66
N SER A 170 -8.07 12.23 -13.33
CA SER A 170 -7.72 13.40 -14.15
C SER A 170 -6.20 13.61 -14.18
N PRO A 171 -5.63 14.16 -15.27
CA PRO A 171 -4.18 14.44 -15.33
C PRO A 171 -3.70 15.36 -14.20
N GLU A 172 -4.54 16.30 -13.77
CA GLU A 172 -4.23 17.22 -12.66
C GLU A 172 -4.15 16.48 -11.33
N THR A 173 -5.15 15.66 -11.01
CA THR A 173 -5.15 14.84 -9.79
C THR A 173 -4.00 13.84 -9.79
N ARG A 174 -3.69 13.24 -10.95
CA ARG A 174 -2.53 12.36 -11.08
C ARG A 174 -1.23 13.11 -10.78
N ALA A 175 -1.03 14.28 -11.36
CA ALA A 175 0.15 15.10 -11.12
C ALA A 175 0.28 15.53 -9.66
N LYS A 176 -0.84 15.86 -9.00
CA LYS A 176 -0.87 16.20 -7.57
C LYS A 176 -0.45 15.03 -6.69
N LEU A 177 -0.98 13.83 -6.94
CA LEU A 177 -0.60 12.62 -6.21
C LEU A 177 0.84 12.19 -6.50
N ASP A 178 1.30 12.27 -7.75
CA ASP A 178 2.69 11.96 -8.10
C ASP A 178 3.65 12.92 -7.37
N ALA A 179 3.33 14.22 -7.32
CA ALA A 179 4.12 15.19 -6.57
C ALA A 179 4.10 14.92 -5.05
N PHE A 180 2.93 14.61 -4.50
CA PHE A 180 2.76 14.30 -3.09
C PHE A 180 3.55 13.06 -2.65
N PHE A 181 3.51 11.98 -3.44
CA PHE A 181 4.13 10.69 -3.11
C PHE A 181 5.59 10.54 -3.56
N ALA A 182 6.08 11.37 -4.49
CA ALA A 182 7.44 11.28 -5.02
C ALA A 182 8.54 11.18 -3.95
N PRO A 183 8.59 12.02 -2.89
CA PRO A 183 9.64 11.92 -1.89
C PRO A 183 9.55 10.61 -1.08
N GLN A 184 8.36 10.19 -0.68
CA GLN A 184 8.15 8.97 0.11
C GLN A 184 8.44 7.71 -0.71
N LEU A 185 8.16 7.72 -2.03
CA LEU A 185 8.54 6.63 -2.93
C LEU A 185 10.05 6.58 -3.16
N ALA A 186 10.72 7.73 -3.19
CA ALA A 186 12.17 7.78 -3.23
C ALA A 186 12.78 7.17 -1.95
N ASP A 187 12.24 7.52 -0.79
CA ASP A 187 12.66 6.97 0.50
C ASP A 187 12.38 5.46 0.58
N LEU A 188 11.21 5.00 0.12
CA LEU A 188 10.86 3.58 0.07
C LEU A 188 11.83 2.78 -0.82
N ALA A 189 12.14 3.30 -2.02
CA ALA A 189 13.07 2.66 -2.94
C ALA A 189 14.49 2.59 -2.37
N ALA A 190 14.95 3.65 -1.71
CA ALA A 190 16.24 3.67 -1.02
C ALA A 190 16.27 2.67 0.15
N MET A 191 15.21 2.65 0.97
CA MET A 191 15.07 1.76 2.12
C MET A 191 15.07 0.28 1.72
N LEU A 192 14.42 -0.05 0.61
CA LEU A 192 14.32 -1.43 0.11
C LEU A 192 15.40 -1.78 -0.94
N GLY A 193 16.27 -0.83 -1.28
CA GLY A 193 17.39 -1.01 -2.21
C GLY A 193 16.99 -1.36 -3.64
N ASP A 194 15.79 -0.97 -4.09
CA ASP A 194 15.26 -1.34 -5.42
C ASP A 194 14.35 -0.24 -6.00
N GLU A 195 14.70 0.27 -7.18
CA GLU A 195 13.96 1.34 -7.86
C GLU A 195 12.54 0.92 -8.30
N LYS A 196 12.22 -0.37 -8.32
CA LYS A 196 10.85 -0.84 -8.64
C LYS A 196 9.80 -0.30 -7.67
N TRP A 197 10.19 0.10 -6.46
CA TRP A 197 9.33 0.68 -5.44
C TRP A 197 8.95 2.13 -5.70
N ARG A 198 9.42 2.72 -6.81
CA ARG A 198 8.87 3.96 -7.38
C ARG A 198 7.76 3.71 -8.39
N TRP A 199 7.40 2.45 -8.64
CA TRP A 199 6.45 2.03 -9.67
C TRP A 199 6.71 2.68 -11.05
N PRO A 200 7.95 2.60 -11.59
CA PRO A 200 8.28 3.26 -12.84
C PRO A 200 7.40 2.75 -13.98
N GLY A 201 6.72 3.68 -14.66
CA GLY A 201 5.87 3.35 -15.82
C GLY A 201 4.52 2.72 -15.48
N TYR A 202 4.13 2.63 -14.21
CA TYR A 202 2.78 2.18 -13.85
C TYR A 202 1.74 3.24 -14.26
N ARG A 203 0.81 2.87 -15.14
CA ARG A 203 -0.23 3.78 -15.68
C ARG A 203 -1.67 3.32 -15.38
N GLY A 204 -1.84 2.44 -14.40
CA GLY A 204 -3.04 1.61 -14.30
C GLY A 204 -2.97 0.52 -15.36
N VAL A 205 -3.05 -0.74 -14.93
CA VAL A 205 -3.11 -1.89 -15.85
C VAL A 205 -4.56 -2.24 -16.06
#